data_AF-A0A929HH82-F1
#
_entry.id   AF-A0A929HH82-F1
#
_cell.length_a   1.000
_cell.length_b   1.000
_cell.length_c   1.000
_cell.angle_alpha   90.00
_cell.angle_beta   90.00
_cell.angle_gamma   90.00
#
_symmetry.space_group_name_H-M   'P 1'
#
loop_
_entity.id
_entity.type
_entity.pdbx_description
1 polymer ?
#
loop_
_entity_poly.entity_id
_entity_poly.type
_entity_poly.pdbx_seq_one_letter_code
_entity_poly.pdbx_strand_id
1 'polypeptide(L)'
;MPRNTMNADGNTPRHSPGPGLYVHIPFCKTKCPYCAFYSVESLSLIPRWLDAFEKEVIQSQHRFGTFDTLYLGGGTPSVLNMRDLE
;
A
#
# COMPACT_ATOMS: atom_id res chain seq x y z
N MET A 1 -20.43 4.97 7.40
CA MET A 1 -20.61 4.60 8.83
C MET A 1 -21.12 3.17 8.88
N PRO A 2 -20.31 2.17 9.29
CA PRO A 2 -20.84 0.84 9.50
C PRO A 2 -21.66 0.85 10.80
N ARG A 3 -22.92 0.41 10.68
CA ARG A 3 -23.83 0.22 11.83
C ARG A 3 -23.33 -0.99 12.61
N ASN A 4 -22.80 -0.73 13.79
CA ASN A 4 -22.33 -1.75 14.73
C ASN A 4 -23.57 -2.48 15.30
N THR A 5 -23.84 -3.71 14.88
CA THR A 5 -24.82 -4.57 15.54
C THR A 5 -24.21 -5.06 16.86
N MET A 6 -24.73 -4.55 17.97
CA MET A 6 -24.29 -4.91 19.33
C MET A 6 -24.71 -6.35 19.66
N ASN A 7 -23.76 -7.18 20.11
CA ASN A 7 -24.05 -8.47 20.76
C ASN A 7 -24.18 -8.29 22.29
N ALA A 8 -25.03 -9.11 22.92
CA ALA A 8 -25.49 -8.97 24.31
C ALA A 8 -24.46 -9.27 25.42
N ASP A 9 -23.21 -9.64 25.07
CA ASP A 9 -22.21 -10.13 26.02
C ASP A 9 -21.10 -9.12 26.36
N GLY A 10 -21.20 -7.86 25.94
CA GLY A 10 -20.28 -6.79 26.32
C GLY A 10 -18.81 -6.96 25.88
N ASN A 11 -18.48 -8.01 25.12
CA ASN A 11 -17.17 -8.23 24.53
C ASN A 11 -17.28 -7.99 23.02
N THR A 12 -16.77 -6.85 22.55
CA THR A 12 -16.51 -6.66 21.12
C THR A 12 -15.62 -7.81 20.64
N PRO A 13 -15.82 -8.34 19.42
CA PRO A 13 -14.90 -9.33 18.87
C PRO A 13 -13.51 -8.70 18.88
N ARG A 14 -12.60 -9.25 19.69
CA ARG A 14 -11.20 -8.86 19.70
C ARG A 14 -10.63 -9.36 18.39
N HIS A 15 -10.73 -8.55 17.35
CA HIS A 15 -10.01 -8.78 16.11
C HIS A 15 -8.53 -8.72 16.47
N SER A 16 -7.88 -9.89 16.53
CA SER A 16 -6.43 -9.96 16.65
C SER A 16 -5.87 -9.28 15.41
N PRO A 17 -5.16 -8.14 15.52
CA PRO A 17 -4.70 -7.42 14.35
C PRO A 17 -3.71 -8.31 13.60
N GLY A 18 -4.11 -8.69 12.40
CA GLY A 18 -3.28 -9.32 11.39
C GLY A 18 -2.15 -8.41 10.95
N PRO A 19 -1.19 -8.96 10.20
CA PRO A 19 -0.01 -8.21 9.76
C PRO A 19 -0.40 -7.05 8.86
N GLY A 20 0.42 -6.00 8.88
CA GLY A 20 0.32 -4.88 7.94
C GLY A 20 1.22 -5.09 6.71
N LEU A 21 0.77 -4.60 5.56
CA LEU A 21 1.52 -4.55 4.30
C LEU A 21 1.97 -3.11 4.03
N TYR A 22 3.26 -2.90 3.81
CA TYR A 22 3.80 -1.62 3.35
C TYR A 22 4.23 -1.73 1.89
N VAL A 23 3.72 -0.83 1.04
CA VAL A 23 4.11 -0.71 -0.36
C VAL A 23 4.86 0.59 -0.55
N HIS A 24 6.11 0.47 -1.01
CA HIS A 24 6.97 1.60 -1.30
C HIS A 24 6.79 2.06 -2.74
N ILE A 25 6.35 3.31 -2.93
CA ILE A 25 6.20 3.97 -4.23
C ILE A 25 7.39 4.91 -4.42
N PRO A 26 8.37 4.57 -5.29
CA PRO A 26 9.64 5.28 -5.38
C PRO A 26 9.59 6.49 -6.31
N PHE A 27 8.44 7.13 -6.53
CA PHE A 27 8.31 8.22 -7.53
C PHE A 27 8.09 9.58 -6.89
N CYS A 28 8.84 10.58 -7.33
CA CYS A 28 8.65 11.98 -7.00
C CYS A 28 8.63 12.82 -8.28
N LYS A 29 7.93 13.95 -8.29
CA LYS A 29 8.09 14.93 -9.40
C LYS A 29 9.48 15.56 -9.42
N THR A 30 10.01 15.82 -8.23
CA THR A 30 11.35 16.36 -8.00
C THR A 30 11.87 15.79 -6.68
N LYS A 31 13.15 15.40 -6.61
CA LYS A 31 13.73 14.87 -5.38
C LYS A 31 14.17 16.01 -4.48
N CYS A 32 13.62 16.06 -3.26
CA CYS A 32 14.05 17.03 -2.27
C CYS A 32 15.49 16.72 -1.79
N PRO A 33 16.35 17.74 -1.59
CA PRO A 33 17.74 17.52 -1.16
C PRO A 33 17.86 16.92 0.24
N TYR A 34 16.81 17.04 1.06
CA TYR A 34 16.72 16.46 2.41
C TYR A 34 15.97 15.12 2.44
N CYS A 35 15.51 14.59 1.29
CA CYS A 35 14.72 13.37 1.25
C CYS A 35 15.57 12.15 1.59
N ALA A 36 15.30 11.51 2.73
CA ALA A 36 15.95 10.28 3.16
C ALA A 36 15.34 9.02 2.51
N PHE A 37 14.18 9.13 1.86
CA PHE A 37 13.54 8.02 1.18
C PHE A 37 14.11 7.81 -0.21
N TYR A 38 14.26 6.54 -0.59
CA TYR A 38 14.53 6.20 -1.98
C TYR A 38 13.40 6.73 -2.87
N SER A 39 13.78 7.48 -3.89
CA SER A 39 12.85 8.07 -4.86
C SER A 39 13.60 8.42 -6.15
N VAL A 40 12.88 8.34 -7.27
CA VAL A 40 13.31 8.66 -8.62
C VAL A 40 12.34 9.66 -9.25
N GLU A 41 12.87 10.49 -10.15
CA GLU A 41 12.10 11.55 -10.83
C GLU A 41 11.51 11.10 -12.18
N SER A 42 11.81 9.86 -12.59
CA SER A 42 11.41 9.29 -13.87
C SER A 42 9.98 8.74 -13.83
N LEU A 43 8.98 9.64 -13.90
CA LEU A 43 7.55 9.25 -13.89
C LEU A 43 7.15 8.38 -15.08
N SER A 44 7.90 8.41 -16.18
CA SER A 44 7.68 7.53 -17.34
C SER A 44 7.86 6.05 -17.01
N LEU A 45 8.49 5.70 -15.88
CA LEU A 45 8.67 4.33 -15.43
C LEU A 45 7.48 3.79 -14.63
N ILE A 46 6.49 4.63 -14.29
CA ILE A 46 5.31 4.22 -13.51
C ILE A 46 4.61 2.99 -14.11
N PRO A 47 4.28 2.95 -15.42
CA PRO A 47 3.59 1.78 -15.99
C PRO A 47 4.41 0.49 -15.84
N ARG A 48 5.71 0.57 -16.11
CA ARG A 48 6.62 -0.59 -15.97
C ARG A 48 6.75 -1.04 -14.50
N TRP A 49 6.69 -0.11 -13.56
CA TRP A 49 6.71 -0.42 -12.13
C TRP A 49 5.42 -1.09 -11.68
N LEU A 50 4.26 -0.63 -12.15
CA LEU A 50 2.97 -1.28 -11.89
C LEU A 50 2.95 -2.72 -12.43
N ASP A 51 3.40 -2.93 -13.68
CA ASP A 51 3.51 -4.27 -14.28
C ASP A 51 4.42 -5.20 -13.46
N ALA A 52 5.51 -4.66 -12.90
CA ALA A 52 6.44 -5.42 -12.08
C ALA A 52 5.85 -5.71 -10.69
N PHE A 53 5.16 -4.74 -10.10
CA PHE A 53 4.50 -4.86 -8.81
C PHE A 53 3.38 -5.90 -8.85
N GLU A 54 2.54 -5.90 -9.89
CA GLU A 54 1.50 -6.91 -10.08
C GLU A 54 2.11 -8.32 -10.13
N LYS A 55 3.19 -8.50 -10.90
CA LYS A 55 3.92 -9.78 -10.96
C LYS A 55 4.47 -10.20 -9.61
N GLU A 56 4.96 -9.27 -8.80
CA GLU A 56 5.48 -9.54 -7.46
C GLU A 56 4.37 -9.98 -6.50
N VAL A 57 3.21 -9.31 -6.54
CA VAL A 57 2.02 -9.68 -5.76
C VAL A 57 1.55 -11.08 -6.11
N ILE A 58 1.41 -11.39 -7.41
CA ILE A 58 1.01 -12.73 -7.88
C ILE A 58 2.01 -13.81 -7.46
N GLN A 59 3.32 -13.54 -7.54
CA GLN A 59 4.34 -14.49 -7.10
C GLN A 59 4.35 -14.70 -5.58
N SER A 60 3.97 -13.66 -4.82
CA SER A 60 3.98 -13.67 -3.36
C SER A 60 2.66 -14.10 -2.73
N GLN A 61 1.60 -14.31 -3.53
CA GLN A 61 0.23 -14.55 -3.05
C GLN A 61 0.10 -15.79 -2.16
N HIS A 62 0.96 -16.80 -2.34
CA HIS A 62 0.98 -18.02 -1.53
C HIS A 62 2.01 -17.99 -0.41
N ARG A 63 2.86 -16.96 -0.37
CA ARG A 63 3.92 -16.80 0.64
C ARG A 63 3.41 -16.12 1.91
N PHE A 64 2.39 -15.28 1.78
CA PHE A 64 1.83 -14.51 2.89
C PHE A 64 0.34 -14.84 3.08
N GLY A 65 -0.14 -14.67 4.32
CA GLY A 65 -1.56 -14.74 4.64
C GLY A 65 -2.30 -13.45 4.31
N THR A 66 -3.45 -13.23 4.93
CA THR A 66 -4.20 -11.97 4.81
C THR A 66 -3.54 -10.85 5.61
N PHE A 67 -3.63 -9.63 5.08
CA PHE A 67 -3.19 -8.41 5.76
C PHE A 67 -4.40 -7.59 6.20
N ASP A 68 -4.29 -6.96 7.36
CA ASP A 68 -5.36 -6.13 7.92
C ASP A 68 -5.20 -4.66 7.58
N THR A 69 -3.99 -4.23 7.25
CA THR A 69 -3.68 -2.82 7.00
C THR A 69 -2.73 -2.69 5.83
N LEU A 70 -3.02 -1.76 4.93
CA LEU A 70 -2.18 -1.40 3.81
C LEU A 70 -1.65 0.02 4.02
N TYR A 71 -0.32 0.17 4.03
CA TYR A 71 0.37 1.45 4.10
C TYR A 71 1.06 1.73 2.77
N LEU A 72 0.71 2.85 2.15
CA LEU A 72 1.37 3.34 0.93
C LEU A 72 2.28 4.51 1.30
N GLY A 73 3.56 4.45 0.94
CA GLY A 73 4.52 5.50 1.26
C GLY A 73 5.75 5.49 0.35
N GLY A 74 6.77 6.27 0.68
CA GLY A 74 8.00 6.36 -0.11
C GLY A 74 8.25 7.77 -0.63
N GLY A 75 8.33 7.93 -1.95
CA GLY A 75 8.45 9.24 -2.59
C GLY A 75 7.18 10.08 -2.42
N THR A 76 6.38 10.17 -3.46
CA THR A 76 5.07 10.84 -3.42
C THR A 76 4.03 9.89 -4.00
N PRO A 77 3.37 9.06 -3.16
CA PRO A 77 2.31 8.14 -3.58
C PRO A 77 1.24 8.80 -4.45
N SER A 78 0.91 10.07 -4.17
CA SER A 78 -0.07 10.87 -4.92
C SER A 78 0.32 11.21 -6.36
N VAL A 79 1.49 10.80 -6.82
CA VAL A 79 1.90 10.92 -8.24
C VAL A 79 1.28 9.81 -9.09
N LEU A 80 0.90 8.69 -8.50
CA LEU A 80 0.08 7.68 -9.18
C LEU A 80 -1.32 8.26 -9.43
N ASN A 81 -1.84 8.09 -10.64
CA ASN A 81 -3.20 8.53 -10.96
C ASN A 81 -4.22 7.51 -10.45
N MET A 82 -5.49 7.89 -10.39
CA MET A 82 -6.57 6.98 -10.00
C MET A 82 -6.58 5.69 -10.86
N ARG A 83 -6.30 5.81 -12.17
CA ARG A 83 -6.20 4.66 -13.09
C ARG A 83 -5.05 3.71 -12.79
N ASP A 84 -4.02 4.18 -12.08
CA ASP A 84 -2.87 3.38 -11.69
C ASP A 84 -3.14 2.61 -10.39
N LEU A 85 -4.29 2.87 -9.75
CA LEU A 85 -4.72 2.31 -8.46
C LEU A 85 -6.03 1.50 -8.57
N GLU A 86 -6.57 1.35 -9.78
CA GLU A 86 -7.71 0.48 -10.11
C GLU A 86 -7.22 -0.95 -10.36
#